data_AF-A0A386C9L9-F1
#
_entry.id   AF-A0A386C9L9-F1
#
_cell.length_a   1.000
_cell.length_b   1.000
_cell.length_c   1.000
_cell.angle_alpha   90.00
_cell.angle_beta   90.00
_cell.angle_gamma   90.00
#
_symmetry.space_group_name_H-M   'P 1'
#
loop_
_entity.id
_entity.type
_entity.pdbx_description
1 polymer ?
#
loop_
_entity_poly.entity_id
_entity_poly.type
_entity_poly.pdbx_seq_one_letter_code
_entity_poly.pdbx_strand_id
1 'polypeptide(L)'
;STPTLYRLLAAELPGEARFSSIRRVVLGGEKCLRGDLETFRRHFPSDGLFVNGLGPSESTLALQFFAAPETRVERETVPVGRPVIETGVELRNAAGEQVALYGTGEIVLRSRYLALGYWQRPDLTALAFSPAEPGVRTYRTGDLGKMVAGREPGVRRPGRHPGQGAWS
;
A
#
# COMPACT_ATOMS: atom_id res chain seq x y z
N SER A 1 11.52 -0.08 5.43
CA SER A 1 11.52 0.17 6.89
C SER A 1 10.09 0.23 7.39
N THR A 2 9.87 0.12 8.69
CA THR A 2 8.57 0.45 9.28
C THR A 2 8.49 1.96 9.57
N PRO A 3 7.30 2.59 9.50
CA PRO A 3 7.12 3.98 9.88
C PRO A 3 7.63 4.32 11.29
N THR A 4 7.45 3.44 12.27
CA THR A 4 7.93 3.68 13.65
C THR A 4 9.46 3.82 13.70
N LEU A 5 10.19 2.88 13.09
CA LEU A 5 11.66 2.96 13.05
C LEU A 5 12.15 4.18 12.26
N TYR A 6 11.45 4.51 11.17
CA TYR A 6 11.76 5.69 10.37
C TYR A 6 11.66 6.99 11.20
N ARG A 7 10.61 7.13 12.01
CA ARG A 7 10.41 8.29 12.89
C ARG A 7 11.46 8.36 13.99
N LEU A 8 11.80 7.23 14.61
CA LEU A 8 12.86 7.16 15.63
C LEU A 8 14.19 7.60 15.06
N LEU A 9 14.57 7.08 13.88
CA LEU A 9 15.80 7.53 13.22
C LEU A 9 15.73 9.02 12.89
N ALA A 10 14.62 9.50 12.36
CA ALA A 10 14.45 10.90 11.98
C ALA A 10 14.51 11.88 13.15
N ALA A 11 14.03 11.47 14.33
CA ALA A 11 14.09 12.28 15.54
C ALA A 11 15.53 12.53 16.04
N GLU A 12 16.44 11.61 15.76
CA GLU A 12 17.87 11.73 16.11
C GLU A 12 18.68 12.54 15.08
N LEU A 13 18.07 12.93 13.95
CA LEU A 13 18.76 13.68 12.92
C LEU A 13 18.82 15.18 13.27
N PRO A 14 19.99 15.82 13.11
CA PRO A 14 20.07 17.27 13.04
C PRO A 14 19.15 17.81 11.94
N GLY A 15 18.55 19.00 12.14
CA GLY A 15 17.62 19.60 11.17
C GLY A 15 18.24 19.84 9.79
N GLU A 16 19.55 20.01 9.75
CA GLU A 16 20.40 20.28 8.58
C GLU A 16 20.88 18.99 7.91
N ALA A 17 20.70 17.83 8.53
CA ALA A 17 21.14 16.56 7.97
C ALA A 17 20.46 16.30 6.62
N ARG A 18 21.26 15.91 5.62
CA ARG A 18 20.79 15.57 4.26
C ARG A 18 21.41 14.26 3.81
N PHE A 19 20.60 13.38 3.24
CA PHE A 19 21.03 12.10 2.68
C PHE A 19 21.03 12.14 1.16
N SER A 20 22.01 12.85 0.57
CA SER A 20 22.07 13.11 -0.88
C SER A 20 22.16 11.84 -1.75
N SER A 21 22.63 10.72 -1.20
CA SER A 21 22.77 9.45 -1.91
C SER A 21 21.52 8.56 -1.83
N ILE A 22 20.61 8.78 -0.87
CA ILE A 22 19.43 7.94 -0.70
C ILE A 22 18.32 8.40 -1.64
N ARG A 23 18.07 7.61 -2.69
CA ARG A 23 17.06 7.92 -3.71
C ARG A 23 15.68 7.37 -3.42
N ARG A 24 15.54 6.41 -2.50
CA ARG A 24 14.25 5.79 -2.19
C ARG A 24 14.07 5.57 -0.70
N VAL A 25 12.94 6.00 -0.17
CA VAL A 25 12.48 5.66 1.19
C VAL A 25 11.21 4.82 1.04
N VAL A 26 11.30 3.55 1.42
CA VAL A 26 10.19 2.60 1.31
C VAL A 26 9.72 2.24 2.71
N LEU A 27 8.47 2.60 3.00
CA LEU A 27 7.77 2.32 4.25
C LEU A 27 6.63 1.33 4.02
N GLY A 28 6.30 0.56 5.06
CA GLY A 28 5.18 -0.37 5.06
C GLY A 28 5.06 -1.11 6.40
N GLY A 29 4.01 -1.91 6.54
CA GLY A 29 3.76 -2.73 7.73
C GLY A 29 3.09 -1.99 8.89
N GLU A 30 3.01 -0.66 8.86
CA GLU A 30 2.26 0.15 9.82
C GLU A 30 1.63 1.36 9.11
N LYS A 31 0.78 2.09 9.84
CA LYS A 31 0.19 3.34 9.36
C LYS A 31 1.29 4.38 9.10
N CYS A 32 1.46 4.72 7.83
CA CYS A 32 2.29 5.83 7.38
C CYS A 32 1.50 7.15 7.51
N LEU A 33 2.12 8.14 8.15
CA LEU A 33 1.54 9.45 8.42
C LEU A 33 2.09 10.49 7.46
N ARG A 34 1.34 11.57 7.25
CA ARG A 34 1.77 12.71 6.43
C ARG A 34 3.12 13.28 6.87
N GLY A 35 3.37 13.32 8.18
CA GLY A 35 4.65 13.74 8.76
C GLY A 35 5.85 12.89 8.31
N ASP A 36 5.63 11.63 7.92
CA ASP A 36 6.70 10.77 7.37
C ASP A 36 7.14 11.29 6.00
N LEU A 37 6.18 11.70 5.16
CA LEU A 37 6.46 12.30 3.85
C LEU A 37 7.09 13.71 3.99
N GLU A 38 6.71 14.46 5.02
CA GLU A 38 7.32 15.76 5.33
C GLU A 38 8.78 15.62 5.78
N THR A 39 9.06 14.63 6.61
CA THR A 39 10.43 14.25 6.99
C THR A 39 11.24 13.86 5.77
N PHE A 40 10.65 13.09 4.85
CA PHE A 40 11.28 12.74 3.58
C PHE A 40 11.67 13.99 2.76
N ARG A 41 10.77 14.96 2.61
CA ARG A 41 11.06 16.21 1.90
C ARG A 41 12.18 17.03 2.55
N ARG A 42 12.30 16.97 3.88
CA ARG A 42 13.30 17.74 4.61
C ARG A 42 14.71 17.16 4.43
N HIS A 43 14.85 15.84 4.48
CA HIS A 43 16.16 15.19 4.60
C HIS A 43 16.68 14.52 3.33
N PHE A 44 15.84 14.34 2.30
CA PHE A 44 16.18 13.56 1.11
C PHE A 44 16.15 14.42 -0.17
N PRO A 45 16.81 13.97 -1.26
CA PRO A 45 16.90 14.73 -2.51
C PRO A 45 15.54 15.05 -3.16
N SER A 46 15.50 16.15 -3.92
CA SER A 46 14.32 16.56 -4.69
C SER A 46 13.96 15.59 -5.83
N ASP A 47 14.90 14.74 -6.26
CA ASP A 47 14.67 13.66 -7.22
C ASP A 47 14.47 12.28 -6.55
N GLY A 48 14.35 12.27 -5.22
CA GLY A 48 14.06 11.06 -4.45
C GLY A 48 12.62 10.57 -4.61
N LEU A 49 12.37 9.33 -4.21
CA LEU A 49 11.06 8.71 -4.26
C LEU A 49 10.67 8.15 -2.89
N PHE A 50 9.56 8.65 -2.35
CA PHE A 50 8.91 8.07 -1.18
C PHE A 50 7.90 7.01 -1.62
N VAL A 51 7.91 5.86 -0.95
CA VAL A 51 6.99 4.75 -1.24
C VAL A 51 6.35 4.30 0.06
N ASN A 52 5.02 4.29 0.09
CA ASN A 52 4.26 3.60 1.13
C ASN A 52 3.62 2.36 0.51
N GLY A 53 3.73 1.20 1.15
CA GLY A 53 3.23 -0.06 0.62
C GLY A 53 2.44 -0.86 1.64
N LEU A 54 1.45 -1.60 1.15
CA LEU A 54 0.76 -2.66 1.88
C LEU A 54 1.04 -3.99 1.21
N GLY A 55 1.45 -4.95 2.03
CA GLY A 55 1.91 -6.26 1.59
C GLY A 55 1.99 -7.18 2.79
N PRO A 56 0.86 -7.76 3.23
CA PRO A 56 0.91 -8.83 4.22
C PRO A 56 1.73 -9.99 3.67
N SER A 57 2.31 -10.81 4.55
CA SER A 57 3.22 -11.91 4.18
C SER A 57 2.60 -12.87 3.16
N GLU A 58 1.28 -13.03 3.18
CA GLU A 58 0.49 -13.86 2.28
C GLU A 58 0.43 -13.34 0.84
N SER A 59 0.82 -12.08 0.60
CA SER A 59 0.83 -11.45 -0.72
C SER A 59 2.17 -10.83 -1.10
N THR A 60 3.14 -10.81 -0.16
CA THR A 60 4.43 -10.11 -0.25
C THR A 60 4.29 -8.58 -0.39
N LEU A 61 3.65 -8.12 -1.46
CA LEU A 61 3.39 -6.74 -1.77
C LEU A 61 2.14 -6.66 -2.66
N ALA A 62 1.14 -5.92 -2.22
CA ALA A 62 -0.15 -5.83 -2.90
C ALA A 62 -0.44 -4.43 -3.43
N LEU A 63 -0.16 -3.40 -2.64
CA LEU A 63 -0.46 -2.00 -2.94
C LEU A 63 0.79 -1.15 -2.77
N GLN A 64 0.99 -0.17 -3.66
CA GLN A 64 2.05 0.83 -3.54
C GLN A 64 1.57 2.24 -3.88
N PHE A 65 1.90 3.18 -3.00
CA PHE A 65 1.79 4.62 -3.22
C PHE A 65 3.18 5.18 -3.48
N PHE A 66 3.29 5.96 -4.55
CA PHE A 66 4.53 6.62 -4.94
C PHE A 66 4.35 8.13 -4.77
N ALA A 67 5.25 8.75 -4.02
CA ALA A 67 5.28 10.19 -3.84
C ALA A 67 6.66 10.75 -4.20
N ALA A 68 6.69 11.59 -5.23
CA ALA A 68 7.75 12.57 -5.41
C ALA A 68 7.66 13.65 -4.32
N PRO A 69 8.72 14.41 -4.03
CA PRO A 69 8.72 15.45 -2.99
C PRO A 69 7.58 16.46 -3.13
N GLU A 70 7.13 16.76 -4.35
CA GLU A 70 6.05 17.72 -4.64
C GLU A 70 4.64 17.11 -4.45
N THR A 71 4.54 15.79 -4.25
CA THR A 71 3.26 15.06 -4.15
C THR A 71 2.50 15.48 -2.90
N ARG A 72 1.34 16.12 -3.05
CA ARG A 72 0.53 16.56 -1.92
C ARG A 72 -0.36 15.44 -1.38
N VAL A 73 -0.37 15.28 -0.05
CA VAL A 73 -1.27 14.39 0.68
C VAL A 73 -2.07 15.24 1.67
N GLU A 74 -3.37 15.37 1.42
CA GLU A 74 -4.27 16.21 2.23
C GLU A 74 -4.79 15.49 3.49
N ARG A 75 -4.72 14.16 3.49
CA ARG A 75 -5.12 13.32 4.62
C ARG A 75 -3.98 13.15 5.61
N GLU A 76 -4.32 12.80 6.84
CA GLU A 76 -3.32 12.56 7.89
C GLU A 76 -2.51 11.28 7.66
N THR A 77 -3.13 10.30 6.99
CA THR A 77 -2.46 9.07 6.57
C THR A 77 -2.02 9.17 5.13
N VAL A 78 -0.83 8.63 4.86
CA VAL A 78 -0.36 8.41 3.48
C VAL A 78 -1.10 7.18 2.94
N PRO A 79 -1.76 7.29 1.77
CA PRO A 79 -2.40 6.15 1.12
C PRO A 79 -1.45 4.97 0.93
N VAL A 80 -1.98 3.74 0.92
CA VAL A 80 -1.20 2.54 0.52
C VAL A 80 -1.12 2.41 -1.00
N GLY A 81 -1.89 3.23 -1.72
CA GLY A 81 -1.70 3.50 -3.13
C GLY A 81 -2.48 2.57 -4.02
N ARG A 82 -1.89 2.04 -5.09
CA ARG A 82 -2.59 1.27 -6.12
C ARG A 82 -2.08 -0.17 -6.18
N PRO A 83 -2.88 -1.11 -6.72
CA PRO A 83 -2.43 -2.48 -6.89
C PRO A 83 -1.19 -2.56 -7.76
N VAL A 84 -0.26 -3.43 -7.35
CA VAL A 84 0.87 -3.84 -8.19
C VAL A 84 0.36 -4.66 -9.39
N ILE A 85 1.24 -4.92 -10.35
CA ILE A 85 0.90 -5.64 -11.59
C ILE A 85 0.24 -6.99 -11.25
N GLU A 86 -0.80 -7.36 -12.00
CA GLU A 86 -1.53 -8.62 -11.84
C GLU A 86 -2.09 -8.86 -10.41
N THR A 87 -2.36 -7.78 -9.67
CA THR A 87 -3.06 -7.83 -8.39
C THR A 87 -4.40 -7.10 -8.50
N GLY A 88 -5.49 -7.83 -8.26
CA GLY A 88 -6.81 -7.27 -8.04
C GLY A 88 -7.02 -6.94 -6.57
N VAL A 89 -7.74 -5.86 -6.30
CA VAL A 89 -8.11 -5.45 -4.94
C VAL A 89 -9.58 -5.05 -4.94
N GLU A 90 -10.31 -5.62 -3.99
CA GLU A 90 -11.73 -5.34 -3.74
C GLU A 90 -11.94 -5.10 -2.23
N LEU A 91 -12.98 -4.34 -1.90
CA LEU A 91 -13.44 -4.18 -0.52
C LEU A 91 -14.68 -5.03 -0.31
N ARG A 92 -14.75 -5.78 0.78
CA ARG A 92 -15.93 -6.56 1.16
C ARG A 92 -16.52 -6.12 2.49
N ASN A 93 -17.84 -6.10 2.60
CA ASN A 93 -18.53 -5.87 3.87
C ASN A 93 -18.57 -7.18 4.71
N ALA A 94 -19.17 -7.12 5.90
CA ALA A 94 -19.29 -8.29 6.77
C ALA A 94 -20.13 -9.44 6.17
N ALA A 95 -21.03 -9.14 5.22
CA ALA A 95 -21.80 -10.14 4.48
C ALA A 95 -21.02 -10.75 3.29
N GLY A 96 -19.79 -10.28 3.03
CA GLY A 96 -18.95 -10.75 1.92
C GLY A 96 -19.25 -10.08 0.58
N GLU A 97 -20.08 -9.05 0.57
CA GLU A 97 -20.49 -8.31 -0.63
C GLU A 97 -19.51 -7.18 -0.94
N GLN A 98 -19.34 -6.87 -2.23
CA GLN A 98 -18.43 -5.82 -2.66
C GLN A 98 -18.93 -4.42 -2.23
N VAL A 99 -18.02 -3.62 -1.69
CA VAL A 99 -18.29 -2.24 -1.27
C VAL A 99 -17.98 -1.26 -2.40
N ALA A 100 -18.89 -0.31 -2.62
CA ALA A 100 -18.74 0.74 -3.63
C ALA A 100 -17.69 1.80 -3.24
N LEU A 101 -17.37 2.69 -4.20
CA LEU A 101 -16.46 3.81 -4.00
C LEU A 101 -16.85 4.62 -2.75
N TYR A 102 -15.85 5.04 -1.97
CA TYR A 102 -15.96 5.75 -0.69
C TYR A 102 -16.50 4.94 0.50
N GLY A 103 -16.94 3.70 0.30
CA GLY A 103 -17.29 2.80 1.39
C GLY A 103 -16.05 2.19 2.06
N THR A 104 -16.24 1.74 3.29
CA THR A 104 -15.24 1.01 4.08
C THR A 104 -15.57 -0.47 4.06
N GLY A 105 -14.57 -1.31 3.85
CA GLY A 105 -14.70 -2.77 3.88
C GLY A 105 -13.35 -3.45 4.12
N GLU A 106 -13.38 -4.75 4.32
CA GLU A 106 -12.17 -5.56 4.39
C GLU A 106 -11.49 -5.62 3.02
N ILE A 107 -10.18 -5.41 2.99
CA ILE A 107 -9.37 -5.53 1.79
C ILE A 107 -9.24 -7.02 1.44
N VAL A 108 -9.68 -7.38 0.25
CA VAL A 108 -9.49 -8.71 -0.34
C VAL A 108 -8.62 -8.59 -1.58
N LEU A 109 -7.54 -9.36 -1.59
CA LEU A 109 -6.57 -9.40 -2.67
C LEU A 109 -6.89 -10.54 -3.61
N ARG A 110 -6.66 -10.35 -4.91
CA ARG A 110 -6.83 -11.38 -5.94
C ARG A 110 -5.59 -11.46 -6.80
N SER A 111 -4.85 -12.57 -6.74
CA SER A 111 -3.63 -12.72 -7.56
C SER A 111 -3.20 -14.19 -7.69
N ARG A 112 -2.36 -14.45 -8.70
CA ARG A 112 -1.60 -15.72 -8.83
C ARG A 112 -0.39 -15.78 -7.90
N TYR A 113 0.03 -14.64 -7.33
CA TYR A 113 1.23 -14.51 -6.50
C TYR A 113 0.96 -14.63 -4.99
N LEU A 114 -0.26 -15.01 -4.60
CA LEU A 114 -0.59 -15.24 -3.19
C LEU A 114 0.12 -16.49 -2.65
N ALA A 115 0.45 -16.49 -1.35
CA ALA A 115 1.02 -17.62 -0.64
C ALA A 115 0.13 -18.87 -0.74
N LEU A 116 0.71 -20.06 -0.67
CA LEU A 116 -0.04 -21.31 -0.80
C LEU A 116 -1.06 -21.51 0.32
N GLY A 117 -0.79 -20.97 1.50
CA GLY A 117 -1.63 -21.07 2.68
C GLY A 117 -0.76 -21.03 3.93
N TYR A 118 -1.36 -21.37 5.05
CA TYR A 118 -0.67 -21.51 6.32
C TYR A 118 -0.13 -22.93 6.49
N TRP A 119 1.15 -23.06 6.80
CA TRP A 119 1.81 -24.36 6.99
C TRP A 119 1.10 -25.18 8.08
N GLN A 120 0.72 -26.43 7.74
CA GLN A 120 0.00 -27.36 8.63
C GLN A 120 -1.31 -26.82 9.21
N ARG A 121 -1.93 -25.81 8.59
CA ARG A 121 -3.16 -25.17 9.04
C ARG A 121 -4.18 -25.04 7.89
N PRO A 122 -4.71 -26.17 7.38
CA PRO A 122 -5.68 -26.16 6.28
C PRO A 122 -7.00 -25.46 6.65
N ASP A 123 -7.38 -25.51 7.93
CA ASP A 123 -8.51 -24.79 8.53
C ASP A 123 -8.40 -23.28 8.31
N LEU A 124 -7.28 -22.69 8.74
CA LEU A 124 -7.03 -21.26 8.57
C LEU A 124 -6.83 -20.88 7.11
N THR A 125 -6.23 -21.78 6.33
CA THR A 125 -6.03 -21.57 4.89
C THR A 125 -7.37 -21.44 4.17
N ALA A 126 -8.33 -22.32 4.47
CA ALA A 126 -9.66 -22.26 3.86
C ALA A 126 -10.47 -21.02 4.29
N LEU A 127 -10.20 -20.47 5.48
CA LEU A 127 -10.84 -19.24 5.96
C LEU A 127 -10.30 -17.97 5.27
N ALA A 128 -8.99 -17.93 5.02
CA ALA A 128 -8.33 -16.75 4.49
C ALA A 128 -8.20 -16.76 2.95
N PHE A 129 -8.06 -17.93 2.34
CA PHE A 129 -7.82 -18.09 0.91
C PHE A 129 -8.98 -18.80 0.22
N SER A 130 -9.31 -18.37 -0.99
CA SER A 130 -10.34 -19.04 -1.80
C SER A 130 -9.93 -19.10 -3.28
N PRO A 131 -10.30 -20.16 -4.02
CA PRO A 131 -10.08 -20.21 -5.46
C PRO A 131 -10.91 -19.12 -6.17
N ALA A 132 -10.36 -18.54 -7.25
CA ALA A 132 -11.08 -17.56 -8.08
C ALA A 132 -11.16 -18.01 -9.55
N GLU A 133 -10.01 -18.07 -10.22
CA GLU A 133 -9.84 -18.56 -11.59
C GLU A 133 -8.69 -19.56 -11.62
N PRO A 134 -8.51 -20.35 -12.69
CA PRO A 134 -7.36 -21.26 -12.80
C PRO A 134 -6.03 -20.55 -12.52
N GLY A 135 -5.33 -20.99 -11.46
CA GLY A 135 -4.06 -20.39 -11.02
C GLY A 135 -4.17 -19.05 -10.27
N VAL A 136 -5.38 -18.55 -9.98
CA VAL A 136 -5.63 -17.30 -9.27
C VAL A 136 -6.47 -17.58 -8.02
N ARG A 137 -6.11 -16.96 -6.90
CA ARG A 137 -6.84 -17.07 -5.63
C ARG A 137 -7.20 -15.69 -5.10
N THR A 138 -8.12 -15.65 -4.15
CA THR A 138 -8.35 -14.51 -3.28
C THR A 138 -7.74 -14.73 -1.91
N TYR A 139 -7.37 -13.65 -1.23
CA TYR A 139 -6.89 -13.62 0.14
C TYR A 139 -7.58 -12.50 0.91
N ARG A 140 -8.23 -12.85 2.03
CA ARG A 140 -8.82 -11.93 2.99
C ARG A 140 -7.76 -11.45 3.97
N THR A 141 -7.45 -10.16 3.92
CA THR A 141 -6.31 -9.59 4.68
C THR A 141 -6.62 -9.36 6.15
N GLY A 142 -7.90 -9.26 6.53
CA GLY A 142 -8.33 -8.76 7.84
C GLY A 142 -8.21 -7.23 8.00
N ASP A 143 -7.58 -6.53 7.06
CA ASP A 143 -7.42 -5.07 7.11
C ASP A 143 -8.66 -4.36 6.58
N LEU A 144 -9.12 -3.33 7.28
CA LEU A 144 -10.15 -2.43 6.78
C LEU A 144 -9.54 -1.32 5.94
N GLY A 145 -10.07 -1.13 4.73
CA GLY A 145 -9.67 -0.09 3.80
C GLY A 145 -10.85 0.74 3.33
N LYS A 146 -10.54 1.89 2.72
CA LYS A 146 -11.51 2.72 2.02
C LYS A 146 -10.99 3.06 0.63
N MET A 147 -11.84 2.84 -0.38
CA MET A 147 -11.51 3.22 -1.74
C MET A 147 -11.89 4.69 -1.94
N VAL A 148 -10.93 5.52 -2.33
CA VAL A 148 -11.18 6.94 -2.61
C VAL A 148 -10.91 7.24 -4.08
N ALA A 149 -11.68 8.17 -4.65
CA ALA A 149 -11.35 8.68 -5.97
C ALA A 149 -9.96 9.32 -5.93
N GLY A 150 -9.04 8.80 -6.76
CA GLY A 150 -7.72 9.41 -6.92
C GLY A 150 -7.73 10.42 -8.06
N ARG A 151 -7.20 11.63 -7.84
CA ARG A 151 -6.55 12.38 -8.91
C ARG A 151 -5.12 11.87 -9.02
N GLU A 152 -4.67 11.52 -10.22
CA GLU A 152 -3.30 11.00 -10.41
C GLU A 152 -2.25 12.04 -9.99
N PRO A 153 -1.33 11.73 -9.06
CA PRO A 153 -0.06 12.44 -9.00
C PRO A 153 0.75 12.03 -10.24
N GLY A 154 1.17 13.01 -11.03
CA GLY A 154 1.79 12.80 -12.34
C GLY A 154 3.07 11.98 -12.31
N VAL A 155 2.95 10.66 -12.45
CA VAL A 155 3.98 9.79 -13.03
C VAL A 155 3.28 8.90 -14.04
N ARG A 156 3.24 9.37 -15.30
CA ARG A 156 2.79 8.53 -16.42
C ARG A 156 3.81 7.42 -16.62
N ARG A 157 3.39 6.17 -16.37
CA ARG A 157 4.00 5.01 -17.04
C ARG A 157 3.18 4.69 -18.28
N PRO A 158 3.82 4.36 -19.42
CA PRO A 158 3.09 4.00 -20.63
C PRO A 158 2.41 2.65 -20.42
N GLY A 159 1.09 2.61 -20.67
CA GLY A 159 0.28 1.38 -20.70
C GLY A 159 -0.60 1.16 -19.46
N ARG A 160 -1.73 1.86 -19.33
CA ARG A 160 -2.82 1.37 -18.46
C ARG A 160 -4.21 1.81 -18.94
N HIS A 161 -5.15 0.86 -18.91
CA HIS A 161 -6.59 1.06 -19.06
C HIS A 161 -7.17 1.94 -17.93
N PRO A 162 -8.21 2.74 -18.22
CA PRO A 162 -8.82 3.66 -17.26
C PRO A 162 -9.71 2.90 -16.26
N GLY A 163 -9.52 3.08 -14.95
CA GLY A 163 -10.52 2.62 -13.97
C GLY A 163 -10.12 2.37 -12.52
N GLN A 164 -8.90 2.67 -12.04
CA GLN A 164 -8.51 2.30 -10.66
C GLN A 164 -8.20 3.53 -9.78
N GLY A 165 -9.05 3.74 -8.77
CA GLY A 165 -8.92 4.77 -7.73
C GLY A 165 -7.72 4.55 -6.80
N ALA A 166 -7.52 5.48 -5.86
CA ALA A 166 -6.46 5.40 -4.85
C ALA A 166 -7.03 4.82 -3.55
N TRP A 167 -6.21 4.10 -2.78
CA TRP A 167 -6.64 3.38 -1.59
C TRP A 167 -6.07 4.05 -0.34
N SER A 168 -6.95 4.52 0.55
CA SER A 168 -6.62 5.28 1.76
C SER A 168 -6.71 4.44 3.02
#